data_AF-A0A3M9M6V9-F1
#
_entry.id   AF-A0A3M9M6V9-F1
#
_cell.length_a   1.000
_cell.length_b   1.000
_cell.length_c   1.000
_cell.angle_alpha   90.00
_cell.angle_beta   90.00
_cell.angle_gamma   90.00
#
_symmetry.space_group_name_H-M   'P 1'
#
loop_
_entity.id
_entity.type
_entity.pdbx_description
1 polymer ?
#
loop_
_entity_poly.entity_id
_entity_poly.type
_entity_poly.pdbx_seq_one_letter_code
_entity_poly.pdbx_strand_id
1 'polypeptide(L)'
;MTLFVQPIRFTDNVDTMAKFLAALGLSVSLTSDKGGWTVLAGATGTVALHSAADATSEAKPGSTSLSFEETALDELARRLVATGFGDAGHPGESMVYDEAYGRAISITLGGEELVVNGQSDDLYGYTSTGVEPGVGDLRVSPIRFVDDQGPDRRLLEALGFRVVGKASEHFTGLALPGVGGSVGLHPTSDEARVIPGPFAVQLSFETATPLAEVIERVTAVGTAATLHESPWGDHVSITDPDGQPVLVHAAPA
;
A
#
# COMPACT_ATOMS: atom_id res chain seq x y z
N MET A 1 -12.33 13.89 -6.25
CA MET A 1 -10.93 13.46 -6.17
C MET A 1 -10.73 12.83 -4.82
N THR A 2 -10.46 11.54 -4.84
CA THR A 2 -10.30 10.67 -3.67
C THR A 2 -9.16 9.73 -4.02
N LEU A 3 -8.08 9.86 -3.27
CA LEU A 3 -6.88 9.05 -3.41
C LEU A 3 -6.84 8.04 -2.27
N PHE A 4 -6.44 6.82 -2.58
CA PHE A 4 -6.23 5.76 -1.61
C PHE A 4 -4.80 5.24 -1.71
N VAL A 5 -4.16 5.00 -0.57
CA VAL A 5 -2.98 4.18 -0.46
C VAL A 5 -3.34 2.76 -0.89
N GLN A 6 -2.62 2.23 -1.88
CA GLN A 6 -2.80 0.89 -2.43
C GLN A 6 -1.43 0.24 -2.72
N PRO A 7 -0.63 -0.13 -1.70
CA PRO A 7 0.54 -0.94 -1.95
C PRO A 7 0.16 -2.22 -2.70
N ILE A 8 0.98 -2.59 -3.68
CA ILE A 8 0.81 -3.82 -4.46
C ILE A 8 1.79 -4.86 -3.91
N ARG A 9 1.27 -5.89 -3.24
CA ARG A 9 2.04 -7.06 -2.80
C ARG A 9 2.07 -8.10 -3.92
N PHE A 10 3.26 -8.38 -4.41
CA PHE A 10 3.50 -9.46 -5.36
C PHE A 10 3.65 -10.78 -4.60
N THR A 11 2.98 -11.83 -5.03
CA THR A 11 2.90 -13.10 -4.29
C THR A 11 2.91 -14.31 -5.20
N ASP A 12 3.41 -15.44 -4.69
CA ASP A 12 3.32 -16.74 -5.37
C ASP A 12 1.90 -17.32 -5.32
N ASN A 13 1.08 -16.87 -4.38
CA ASN A 13 -0.26 -17.43 -4.18
C ASN A 13 -1.24 -16.37 -3.67
N VAL A 14 -1.95 -15.74 -4.61
CA VAL A 14 -2.94 -14.68 -4.34
C VAL A 14 -4.01 -15.12 -3.33
N ASP A 15 -4.56 -16.32 -3.48
CA ASP A 15 -5.61 -16.82 -2.58
C ASP A 15 -5.13 -17.01 -1.14
N THR A 16 -3.90 -17.49 -0.97
CA THR A 16 -3.31 -17.72 0.36
C THR A 16 -2.97 -16.39 1.01
N MET A 17 -2.40 -15.46 0.26
CA MET A 17 -2.13 -14.10 0.74
C MET A 17 -3.42 -13.34 1.07
N ALA A 18 -4.47 -13.48 0.26
CA ALA A 18 -5.77 -12.86 0.52
C ALA A 18 -6.41 -13.37 1.82
N LYS A 19 -6.36 -14.69 2.07
CA LYS A 19 -6.85 -15.28 3.33
C LYS A 19 -6.05 -14.79 4.54
N PHE A 20 -4.74 -14.68 4.41
CA PHE A 20 -3.88 -14.13 5.44
C PHE A 20 -4.24 -12.67 5.77
N LEU A 21 -4.34 -11.80 4.76
CA LEU A 21 -4.71 -10.40 4.93
C LEU A 21 -6.15 -10.24 5.46
N ALA A 22 -7.06 -11.14 5.07
CA ALA A 22 -8.40 -11.18 5.64
C ALA A 22 -8.40 -11.55 7.13
N ALA A 23 -7.52 -12.48 7.55
CA ALA A 23 -7.35 -12.81 8.97
C ALA A 23 -6.82 -11.63 9.80
N LEU A 24 -6.00 -10.74 9.20
CA LEU A 24 -5.59 -9.50 9.85
C LEU A 24 -6.76 -8.52 10.05
N GLY A 25 -7.79 -8.59 9.20
CA GLY A 25 -8.97 -7.73 9.26
C GLY A 25 -9.27 -6.94 7.99
N LEU A 26 -8.53 -7.15 6.89
CA LEU A 26 -8.94 -6.60 5.59
C LEU A 26 -10.13 -7.37 5.02
N SER A 27 -10.88 -6.73 4.13
CA SER A 27 -12.03 -7.34 3.47
C SER A 27 -11.84 -7.34 1.95
N VAL A 28 -12.05 -8.49 1.30
CA VAL A 28 -11.96 -8.58 -0.16
C VAL A 28 -12.97 -7.64 -0.80
N SER A 29 -12.49 -6.75 -1.67
CA SER A 29 -13.26 -5.75 -2.39
C SER A 29 -13.45 -6.14 -3.85
N LEU A 30 -12.38 -6.64 -4.48
CA LEU A 30 -12.35 -6.97 -5.91
C LEU A 30 -11.47 -8.20 -6.16
N THR A 31 -11.87 -9.06 -7.09
CA THR A 31 -11.07 -10.19 -7.57
C THR A 31 -11.12 -10.29 -9.08
N SER A 32 -9.99 -10.60 -9.73
CA SER A 32 -9.99 -11.00 -11.14
C SER A 32 -10.65 -12.37 -11.31
N ASP A 33 -11.50 -12.50 -12.33
CA ASP A 33 -12.20 -13.76 -12.66
C ASP A 33 -11.23 -14.87 -13.10
N LYS A 34 -10.08 -14.49 -13.66
CA LYS A 34 -9.01 -15.42 -14.06
C LYS A 34 -8.01 -15.68 -12.95
N GLY A 35 -8.22 -15.10 -11.77
CA GLY A 35 -7.23 -15.08 -10.68
C GLY A 35 -6.10 -14.10 -10.94
N GLY A 36 -5.06 -14.16 -10.11
CA GLY A 36 -3.84 -13.36 -10.27
C GLY A 36 -3.92 -11.90 -9.81
N TRP A 37 -5.12 -11.35 -9.61
CA TRP A 37 -5.33 -10.03 -9.03
C TRP A 37 -6.44 -10.04 -7.98
N THR A 38 -6.22 -9.39 -6.84
CA THR A 38 -7.23 -9.21 -5.78
C THR A 38 -6.96 -7.91 -5.03
N VAL A 39 -8.01 -7.15 -4.71
CA VAL A 39 -7.92 -5.96 -3.86
C VAL A 39 -8.66 -6.22 -2.56
N LEU A 40 -8.03 -5.88 -1.45
CA LEU A 40 -8.64 -5.92 -0.12
C LEU A 40 -8.68 -4.52 0.48
N ALA A 41 -9.83 -4.13 1.02
CA ALA A 41 -10.06 -2.85 1.66
C ALA A 41 -9.88 -2.95 3.19
N GLY A 42 -9.32 -1.89 3.77
CA GLY A 42 -9.27 -1.68 5.22
C GLY A 42 -10.20 -0.54 5.66
N ALA A 43 -10.08 -0.17 6.95
CA ALA A 43 -10.68 1.04 7.49
C ALA A 43 -10.17 2.30 6.77
N THR A 44 -8.90 2.27 6.32
CA THR A 44 -8.32 3.27 5.44
C THR A 44 -7.37 2.60 4.46
N GLY A 45 -7.39 3.04 3.20
CA GLY A 45 -6.59 2.46 2.12
C GLY A 45 -7.01 1.04 1.73
N THR A 46 -6.28 0.49 0.75
CA THR A 46 -6.45 -0.86 0.22
C THR A 46 -5.10 -1.55 0.10
N VAL A 47 -5.09 -2.87 -0.10
CA VAL A 47 -3.92 -3.63 -0.52
C VAL A 47 -4.29 -4.37 -1.79
N ALA A 48 -3.52 -4.18 -2.85
CA ALA A 48 -3.63 -4.98 -4.05
C ALA A 48 -2.67 -6.17 -3.96
N LEU A 49 -3.13 -7.33 -4.40
CA LEU A 49 -2.36 -8.55 -4.55
C LEU A 49 -2.21 -8.82 -6.05
N HIS A 50 -0.98 -9.02 -6.48
CA HIS A 50 -0.65 -9.41 -7.85
C HIS A 50 0.14 -10.72 -7.84
N SER A 51 -0.24 -11.67 -8.68
CA SER A 51 0.56 -12.86 -8.98
C SER A 51 1.93 -12.42 -9.50
N ALA A 52 3.00 -12.80 -8.82
CA ALA A 52 4.37 -12.49 -9.26
C ALA A 52 4.70 -13.17 -10.60
N ALA A 53 4.10 -14.34 -10.87
CA ALA A 53 4.29 -15.06 -12.13
C ALA A 53 3.62 -14.37 -13.33
N ASP A 54 2.54 -13.63 -13.10
CA ASP A 54 1.80 -12.93 -14.15
C ASP A 54 2.20 -11.45 -14.28
N ALA A 55 3.01 -10.94 -13.33
CA ALA A 55 3.48 -9.57 -13.34
C ALA A 55 4.50 -9.34 -14.47
N THR A 56 4.31 -8.28 -15.23
CA THR A 56 5.26 -7.87 -16.28
C THR A 56 6.53 -7.22 -15.71
N SER A 57 6.50 -6.82 -14.43
CA SER A 57 7.51 -5.97 -13.78
C SER A 57 8.73 -6.71 -13.20
N GLU A 58 8.98 -7.97 -13.58
CA GLU A 58 10.01 -8.84 -12.96
C GLU A 58 9.95 -8.89 -11.41
N ALA A 59 8.80 -8.52 -10.83
CA ALA A 59 8.60 -8.44 -9.40
C ALA A 59 8.70 -9.81 -8.76
N LYS A 60 9.28 -9.87 -7.56
CA LYS A 60 9.51 -11.13 -6.85
C LYS A 60 8.37 -11.40 -5.87
N PRO A 61 8.03 -12.66 -5.61
CA PRO A 61 7.16 -13.00 -4.48
C PRO A 61 7.65 -12.35 -3.18
N GLY A 62 6.73 -11.74 -2.45
CA GLY A 62 7.00 -10.96 -1.24
C GLY A 62 7.42 -9.50 -1.48
N SER A 63 7.76 -9.06 -2.71
CA SER A 63 8.04 -7.65 -2.94
C SER A 63 6.76 -6.82 -2.82
N THR A 64 6.89 -5.56 -2.38
CA THR A 64 5.76 -4.62 -2.36
C THR A 64 6.18 -3.28 -2.90
N SER A 65 5.45 -2.82 -3.91
CA SER A 65 5.61 -1.47 -4.46
C SER A 65 4.55 -0.56 -3.88
N LEU A 66 4.96 0.65 -3.48
CA LEU A 66 4.01 1.71 -3.16
C LEU A 66 3.27 2.11 -4.42
N SER A 67 1.95 2.09 -4.35
CA SER A 67 1.04 2.55 -5.40
C SER A 67 -0.19 3.19 -4.74
N PHE A 68 -1.02 3.82 -5.55
CA PHE A 68 -2.24 4.49 -5.13
C PHE A 68 -3.38 4.23 -6.11
N GLU A 69 -4.61 4.46 -5.67
CA GLU A 69 -5.80 4.44 -6.52
C GLU A 69 -6.54 5.79 -6.44
N GLU A 70 -7.00 6.33 -7.58
CA GLU A 70 -7.66 7.63 -7.69
C GLU A 70 -8.93 7.61 -8.55
N THR A 71 -9.98 8.27 -8.06
CA THR A 71 -11.27 8.48 -8.75
C THR A 71 -11.25 9.51 -9.89
N ALA A 72 -10.35 10.50 -9.84
CA ALA A 72 -10.28 11.64 -10.76
C ALA A 72 -8.86 11.81 -11.32
N LEU A 73 -8.40 10.79 -12.05
CA LEU A 73 -7.02 10.65 -12.52
C LEU A 73 -6.53 11.87 -13.34
N ASP A 74 -7.35 12.40 -14.25
CA ASP A 74 -6.98 13.58 -15.07
C ASP A 74 -6.81 14.87 -14.25
N GLU A 75 -7.50 14.99 -13.11
CA GLU A 75 -7.28 16.11 -12.19
C GLU A 75 -6.00 15.94 -11.38
N LEU A 76 -5.71 14.70 -10.95
CA LEU A 76 -4.45 14.38 -10.28
C LEU A 76 -3.24 14.62 -11.19
N ALA A 77 -3.30 14.17 -12.44
CA ALA A 77 -2.24 14.39 -13.42
C ALA A 77 -1.94 15.89 -13.60
N ARG A 78 -2.98 16.73 -13.78
CA ARG A 78 -2.81 18.18 -13.87
C ARG A 78 -2.16 18.79 -12.61
N ARG A 79 -2.52 18.29 -11.43
CA ARG A 79 -1.91 18.73 -10.16
C ARG A 79 -0.44 18.35 -10.09
N LEU A 80 -0.09 17.12 -10.44
CA LEU A 80 1.28 16.61 -10.45
C LEU A 80 2.17 17.39 -11.42
N VAL A 81 1.66 17.70 -12.62
CA VAL A 81 2.36 18.61 -13.55
C VAL A 81 2.60 19.97 -12.92
N ALA A 82 1.57 20.57 -12.30
CA ALA A 82 1.67 21.89 -11.68
C ALA A 82 2.65 21.93 -10.49
N THR A 83 2.90 20.80 -9.83
CA THR A 83 3.86 20.68 -8.72
C THR A 83 5.25 20.18 -9.17
N GLY A 84 5.48 20.00 -10.47
CA GLY A 84 6.79 19.66 -11.04
C GLY A 84 7.06 18.16 -11.20
N PHE A 85 6.05 17.30 -11.08
CA PHE A 85 6.13 15.86 -11.32
C PHE A 85 5.63 15.45 -12.72
N GLY A 86 5.44 16.42 -13.63
CA GLY A 86 4.81 16.22 -14.94
C GLY A 86 5.68 15.62 -16.05
N ASP A 87 7.01 15.69 -15.91
CA ASP A 87 7.97 15.30 -16.95
C ASP A 87 8.55 13.89 -16.72
N ALA A 88 7.89 13.08 -15.90
CA ALA A 88 8.47 11.93 -15.24
C ALA A 88 8.49 10.64 -16.11
N GLY A 89 8.91 10.75 -17.37
CA GLY A 89 9.18 9.58 -18.22
C GLY A 89 9.49 9.94 -19.68
N HIS A 90 8.63 10.76 -20.31
CA HIS A 90 8.74 11.11 -21.73
C HIS A 90 8.23 12.54 -22.00
N PRO A 91 9.11 13.51 -22.35
CA PRO A 91 8.68 14.88 -22.66
C PRO A 91 7.66 14.90 -23.81
N GLY A 92 6.43 15.34 -23.51
CA GLY A 92 5.35 15.46 -24.50
C GLY A 92 4.37 14.29 -24.56
N GLU A 93 4.52 13.27 -23.71
CA GLU A 93 3.53 12.19 -23.57
C GLU A 93 2.55 12.47 -22.42
N SER A 94 1.33 11.94 -22.54
CA SER A 94 0.32 12.03 -21.48
C SER A 94 0.80 11.22 -20.27
N MET A 95 0.84 11.83 -19.09
CA MET A 95 1.08 11.10 -17.83
C MET A 95 0.08 9.96 -17.61
N VAL A 96 -1.12 10.08 -18.20
CA VAL A 96 -2.19 9.09 -18.11
C VAL A 96 -2.14 8.17 -19.32
N TYR A 97 -2.13 6.86 -19.10
CA TYR A 97 -2.14 5.81 -20.13
C TYR A 97 -3.13 4.68 -19.77
N ASP A 98 -3.42 3.80 -20.73
CA ASP A 98 -4.32 2.65 -20.56
C ASP A 98 -3.53 1.37 -20.23
N GLU A 99 -4.03 0.60 -19.28
CA GLU A 99 -3.54 -0.72 -18.85
C GLU A 99 -4.68 -1.74 -18.80
N ALA A 100 -4.34 -3.02 -18.55
CA ALA A 100 -5.33 -4.09 -18.43
C ALA A 100 -6.32 -3.91 -17.27
N TYR A 101 -5.93 -3.20 -16.20
CA TYR A 101 -6.80 -2.88 -15.07
C TYR A 101 -7.69 -1.64 -15.30
N GLY A 102 -7.26 -0.73 -16.19
CA GLY A 102 -7.93 0.54 -16.41
C GLY A 102 -6.93 1.61 -16.84
N ARG A 103 -7.20 2.88 -16.49
CA ARG A 103 -6.28 4.00 -16.75
C ARG A 103 -5.28 4.14 -15.60
N ALA A 104 -4.06 4.56 -15.84
CA ALA A 104 -3.04 4.76 -14.80
C ALA A 104 -2.19 6.02 -15.06
N ILE A 105 -1.58 6.56 -14.00
CA ILE A 105 -0.49 7.55 -14.08
C ILE A 105 0.82 6.87 -13.72
N SER A 106 1.88 7.15 -14.48
CA SER A 106 3.26 6.80 -14.12
C SER A 106 4.02 8.05 -13.67
N ILE A 107 4.77 7.92 -12.57
CA ILE A 107 5.62 8.95 -12.00
C ILE A 107 7.01 8.37 -11.80
N THR A 108 7.99 8.81 -12.59
CA THR A 108 9.40 8.49 -12.36
C THR A 108 10.04 9.41 -11.31
N LEU A 109 10.65 8.83 -10.28
CA LEU A 109 11.43 9.53 -9.27
C LEU A 109 12.69 8.74 -8.94
N GLY A 110 13.86 9.37 -9.04
CA GLY A 110 15.12 8.69 -8.72
C GLY A 110 15.44 7.49 -9.61
N GLY A 111 14.81 7.37 -10.78
CA GLY A 111 14.92 6.21 -11.67
C GLY A 111 13.97 5.06 -11.33
N GLU A 112 13.12 5.21 -10.32
CA GLU A 112 12.04 4.28 -9.99
C GLU A 112 10.71 4.79 -10.54
N GLU A 113 9.83 3.88 -10.94
CA GLU A 113 8.47 4.18 -11.38
C GLU A 113 7.48 3.94 -10.25
N LEU A 114 6.63 4.94 -9.98
CA LEU A 114 5.44 4.83 -9.14
C LEU A 114 4.19 4.93 -10.00
N VAL A 115 3.28 4.01 -9.78
CA VAL A 115 1.98 3.97 -10.48
C VAL A 115 0.88 4.53 -9.58
N VAL A 116 -0.04 5.28 -10.17
CA VAL A 116 -1.35 5.59 -9.59
C VAL A 116 -2.42 5.02 -10.49
N ASN A 117 -3.13 4.00 -10.02
CA ASN A 117 -4.24 3.39 -10.73
C ASN A 117 -5.45 4.34 -10.72
N GLY A 118 -6.14 4.45 -11.85
CA GLY A 118 -7.50 4.96 -11.88
C GLY A 118 -8.45 3.90 -11.32
N GLN A 119 -9.41 4.30 -10.50
CA GLN A 119 -10.48 3.39 -10.10
C GLN A 119 -11.23 2.91 -11.35
N SER A 120 -11.30 1.59 -11.55
CA SER A 120 -11.96 1.02 -12.72
C SER A 120 -13.49 1.16 -12.63
N ASP A 121 -14.10 1.70 -13.67
CA ASP A 121 -15.54 1.72 -13.90
C ASP A 121 -16.01 0.57 -14.82
N ASP A 122 -15.06 -0.15 -15.44
CA ASP A 122 -15.29 -1.34 -16.25
C ASP A 122 -14.77 -2.59 -15.54
N LEU A 123 -15.70 -3.33 -14.92
CA LEU A 123 -15.40 -4.56 -14.20
C LEU A 123 -15.36 -5.78 -15.13
N TYR A 124 -15.24 -5.63 -16.45
CA TYR A 124 -15.15 -6.79 -17.35
C TYR A 124 -13.92 -7.66 -16.99
N GLY A 125 -14.18 -8.89 -16.54
CA GLY A 125 -13.14 -9.81 -16.06
C GLY A 125 -12.80 -9.67 -14.57
N TYR A 126 -13.56 -8.87 -13.82
CA TYR A 126 -13.45 -8.70 -12.38
C TYR A 126 -14.81 -8.85 -11.69
N THR A 127 -14.79 -9.41 -10.49
CA THR A 127 -15.93 -9.50 -9.59
C THR A 127 -15.70 -8.60 -8.39
N SER A 128 -16.61 -7.64 -8.15
CA SER A 128 -16.64 -6.81 -6.94
C SER A 128 -17.58 -7.39 -5.90
N THR A 129 -17.19 -7.30 -4.62
CA THR A 129 -18.01 -7.65 -3.46
C THR A 129 -18.84 -6.46 -2.95
N GLY A 130 -18.62 -5.26 -3.50
CA GLY A 130 -19.20 -4.00 -3.03
C GLY A 130 -18.61 -3.48 -1.71
N VAL A 131 -17.52 -4.07 -1.23
CA VAL A 131 -16.80 -3.56 -0.06
C VAL A 131 -15.86 -2.45 -0.49
N GLU A 132 -16.01 -1.29 0.14
CA GLU A 132 -15.18 -0.10 -0.07
C GLU A 132 -14.30 0.19 1.15
N PRO A 133 -13.20 0.97 1.01
CA PRO A 133 -12.46 1.50 2.15
C PRO A 133 -13.35 2.25 3.13
N GLY A 134 -13.05 2.14 4.42
CA GLY A 134 -13.87 2.71 5.50
C GLY A 134 -14.65 1.67 6.30
N VAL A 135 -14.51 0.38 5.96
CA VAL A 135 -15.10 -0.75 6.68
C VAL A 135 -14.02 -1.47 7.47
N GLY A 136 -14.37 -1.95 8.68
CA GLY A 136 -13.43 -2.61 9.58
C GLY A 136 -12.60 -1.63 10.40
N ASP A 137 -11.47 -2.10 10.92
CA ASP A 137 -10.63 -1.37 11.89
C ASP A 137 -9.15 -1.30 11.49
N LEU A 138 -8.72 -2.12 10.54
CA LEU A 138 -7.33 -2.20 10.09
C LEU A 138 -7.04 -1.10 9.05
N ARG A 139 -6.05 -0.27 9.34
CA ARG A 139 -5.61 0.85 8.50
C ARG A 139 -4.33 0.48 7.77
N VAL A 140 -4.32 0.66 6.44
CA VAL A 140 -3.15 0.40 5.60
C VAL A 140 -2.14 1.54 5.75
N SER A 141 -0.91 1.21 6.17
CA SER A 141 0.17 2.18 6.47
C SER A 141 1.55 1.64 6.03
N PRO A 142 1.82 1.41 4.74
CA PRO A 142 3.12 0.93 4.28
C PRO A 142 4.26 1.88 4.69
N ILE A 143 5.44 1.32 4.93
CA ILE A 143 6.63 2.06 5.34
C ILE A 143 7.66 2.07 4.21
N ARG A 144 8.11 3.27 3.84
CA ARG A 144 9.15 3.48 2.84
C ARG A 144 10.46 3.89 3.50
N PHE A 145 11.55 3.20 3.15
CA PHE A 145 12.87 3.37 3.76
C PHE A 145 13.75 4.34 2.97
N VAL A 146 13.58 5.65 3.19
CA VAL A 146 14.21 6.74 2.44
C VAL A 146 14.51 7.93 3.35
N ASP A 147 15.26 8.91 2.86
CA ASP A 147 15.36 10.22 3.51
C ASP A 147 13.98 10.90 3.57
N ASP A 148 13.50 11.19 4.77
CA ASP A 148 12.16 11.70 5.03
C ASP A 148 11.99 13.20 4.69
N GLN A 149 13.09 13.89 4.40
CA GLN A 149 13.11 15.24 3.81
C GLN A 149 13.36 15.23 2.29
N GLY A 150 13.43 14.03 1.72
CA GLY A 150 13.80 13.76 0.34
C GLY A 150 12.70 14.03 -0.71
N PRO A 151 12.93 13.59 -1.96
CA PRO A 151 11.98 13.76 -3.05
C PRO A 151 10.66 13.01 -2.83
N ASP A 152 10.68 11.85 -2.16
CA ASP A 152 9.49 11.06 -1.82
C ASP A 152 8.52 11.82 -0.92
N ARG A 153 9.05 12.57 0.06
CA ARG A 153 8.24 13.45 0.91
C ARG A 153 7.47 14.48 0.10
N ARG A 154 8.15 15.15 -0.84
CA ARG A 154 7.54 16.17 -1.71
C ARG A 154 6.49 15.56 -2.64
N LEU A 155 6.75 14.35 -3.15
CA LEU A 155 5.80 13.61 -3.98
C LEU A 155 4.52 13.30 -3.19
N LEU A 156 4.66 12.74 -1.98
CA LEU A 156 3.51 12.45 -1.11
C LEU A 156 2.72 13.73 -0.78
N GLU A 157 3.39 14.85 -0.50
CA GLU A 157 2.71 16.13 -0.26
C GLU A 157 1.93 16.65 -1.48
N ALA A 158 2.48 16.44 -2.70
CA ALA A 158 1.81 16.79 -3.96
C ALA A 158 0.60 15.89 -4.24
N LEU A 159 0.67 14.61 -3.85
CA LEU A 159 -0.46 13.68 -3.85
C LEU A 159 -1.53 14.04 -2.80
N GLY A 160 -1.21 14.92 -1.85
CA GLY A 160 -2.15 15.47 -0.88
C GLY A 160 -1.94 14.97 0.55
N PHE A 161 -0.91 14.18 0.81
CA PHE A 161 -0.56 13.74 2.15
C PHE A 161 -0.13 14.90 3.05
N ARG A 162 -0.34 14.73 4.36
CA ARG A 162 0.05 15.69 5.40
C ARG A 162 0.77 14.95 6.53
N VAL A 163 1.72 15.62 7.19
CA VAL A 163 2.36 15.06 8.42
C VAL A 163 1.26 14.76 9.44
N VAL A 164 1.32 13.60 10.06
CA VAL A 164 0.50 13.24 11.21
C VAL A 164 1.37 12.82 12.38
N GLY A 165 0.90 13.10 13.60
CA GLY A 165 1.65 12.84 14.82
C GLY A 165 2.90 13.73 14.94
N LYS A 166 3.81 13.33 15.83
CA LYS A 166 5.10 13.99 16.03
C LYS A 166 6.17 13.27 15.22
N ALA A 167 6.69 13.92 14.19
CA ALA A 167 7.86 13.43 13.47
C ALA A 167 9.05 13.26 14.43
N SER A 168 9.85 12.23 14.18
CA SER A 168 11.08 11.93 14.92
C SER A 168 12.22 11.73 13.94
N GLU A 169 13.45 11.66 14.45
CA GLU A 169 14.61 11.34 13.61
C GLU A 169 14.58 9.91 13.01
N HIS A 170 13.64 9.07 13.46
CA HIS A 170 13.49 7.68 13.01
C HIS A 170 12.24 7.44 12.16
N PHE A 171 11.25 8.34 12.21
CA PHE A 171 9.97 8.09 11.57
C PHE A 171 9.16 9.37 11.37
N THR A 172 8.60 9.51 10.17
CA THR A 172 7.63 10.53 9.82
C THR A 172 6.38 9.88 9.22
N GLY A 173 5.25 10.00 9.93
CA GLY A 173 3.95 9.55 9.43
C GLY A 173 3.30 10.58 8.52
N LEU A 174 2.75 10.13 7.39
CA LEU A 174 1.96 10.92 6.47
C LEU A 174 0.59 10.29 6.26
N ALA A 175 -0.48 11.07 6.30
CA ALA A 175 -1.83 10.57 6.01
C ALA A 175 -2.55 11.42 4.97
N LEU A 176 -3.38 10.74 4.17
CA LEU A 176 -4.44 11.37 3.40
C LEU A 176 -5.65 11.66 4.32
N PRO A 177 -6.47 12.67 3.99
CA PRO A 177 -7.71 12.90 4.74
C PRO A 177 -8.72 11.75 4.55
N GLY A 178 -9.61 11.58 5.53
CA GLY A 178 -10.71 10.61 5.44
C GLY A 178 -10.21 9.16 5.42
N VAL A 179 -10.63 8.41 4.40
CA VAL A 179 -10.36 6.96 4.26
C VAL A 179 -9.14 6.64 3.38
N GLY A 180 -8.36 7.66 2.98
CA GLY A 180 -7.28 7.50 2.00
C GLY A 180 -6.07 6.69 2.49
N GLY A 181 -5.88 6.51 3.79
CA GLY A 181 -4.75 5.75 4.37
C GLY A 181 -3.51 6.61 4.63
N SER A 182 -2.43 5.95 5.05
CA SER A 182 -1.18 6.59 5.45
C SER A 182 0.06 5.93 4.84
N VAL A 183 1.18 6.63 4.87
CA VAL A 183 2.51 6.13 4.51
C VAL A 183 3.48 6.58 5.59
N GLY A 184 4.30 5.66 6.10
CA GLY A 184 5.43 5.98 6.96
C GLY A 184 6.69 6.21 6.15
N LEU A 185 7.44 7.27 6.45
CA LEU A 185 8.82 7.42 5.98
C LEU A 185 9.76 7.09 7.12
N HIS A 186 10.67 6.16 6.89
CA HIS A 186 11.70 5.74 7.83
C HIS A 186 13.06 5.95 7.17
N PRO A 187 14.08 6.52 7.83
CA PRO A 187 15.42 6.60 7.28
C PRO A 187 15.94 5.21 6.88
N THR A 188 16.72 5.12 5.81
CA THR A 188 17.33 3.84 5.40
C THR A 188 18.16 3.26 6.55
N SER A 189 17.90 2.01 6.90
CA SER A 189 18.58 1.29 7.97
C SER A 189 18.80 -0.18 7.58
N ASP A 190 19.75 -0.85 8.24
CA ASP A 190 19.98 -2.30 8.08
C ASP A 190 18.81 -3.15 8.64
N GLU A 191 17.86 -2.51 9.32
CA GLU A 191 16.64 -3.11 9.83
C GLU A 191 15.54 -3.17 8.77
N ALA A 192 15.69 -2.48 7.63
CA ALA A 192 14.75 -2.56 6.53
C ALA A 192 14.62 -4.01 6.04
N ARG A 193 13.44 -4.59 6.26
CA ARG A 193 13.10 -5.95 5.80
C ARG A 193 12.19 -5.88 4.59
N VAL A 194 12.71 -5.31 3.51
CA VAL A 194 12.01 -5.20 2.22
C VAL A 194 12.79 -5.91 1.14
N ILE A 195 12.09 -6.61 0.24
CA ILE A 195 12.70 -7.06 -1.02
C ILE A 195 12.88 -5.81 -1.91
N PRO A 196 14.10 -5.50 -2.39
CA PRO A 196 14.33 -4.35 -3.25
C PRO A 196 13.52 -4.42 -4.54
N GLY A 197 13.02 -3.27 -4.97
CA GLY A 197 12.24 -3.08 -6.20
C GLY A 197 11.77 -1.62 -6.30
N PRO A 198 11.16 -1.23 -7.44
CA PRO A 198 10.64 0.12 -7.63
C PRO A 198 9.67 0.49 -6.52
N PHE A 199 9.94 1.63 -5.89
CA PHE A 199 9.14 2.15 -4.79
C PHE A 199 8.89 1.12 -3.67
N ALA A 200 9.90 0.31 -3.35
CA ALA A 200 9.78 -0.74 -2.34
C ALA A 200 9.33 -0.20 -0.97
N VAL A 201 8.39 -0.91 -0.35
CA VAL A 201 7.87 -0.62 0.99
C VAL A 201 7.73 -1.89 1.82
N GLN A 202 7.81 -1.74 3.14
CA GLN A 202 7.34 -2.76 4.06
C GLN A 202 5.83 -2.62 4.21
N LEU A 203 5.11 -3.73 4.09
CA LEU A 203 3.68 -3.76 4.34
C LEU A 203 3.44 -3.69 5.85
N SER A 204 2.72 -2.67 6.29
CA SER A 204 2.43 -2.44 7.70
C SER A 204 1.02 -1.88 7.88
N PHE A 205 0.46 -2.09 9.07
CA PHE A 205 -0.90 -1.74 9.41
C PHE A 205 -1.00 -1.10 10.79
N GLU A 206 -2.06 -0.33 10.99
CA GLU A 206 -2.49 0.14 12.32
C GLU A 206 -3.89 -0.39 12.62
N THR A 207 -4.20 -0.68 13.88
CA THR A 207 -5.50 -1.23 14.27
C THR A 207 -5.97 -0.67 15.61
N ALA A 208 -7.28 -0.45 15.73
CA ALA A 208 -7.92 -0.17 17.01
C ALA A 208 -8.29 -1.45 17.78
N THR A 209 -8.29 -2.62 17.13
CA THR A 209 -8.47 -3.90 17.79
C THR A 209 -7.28 -4.20 18.70
N PRO A 210 -7.51 -4.72 19.93
CA PRO A 210 -6.43 -5.16 20.79
C PRO A 210 -5.49 -6.13 20.07
N LEU A 211 -4.18 -5.92 20.19
CA LEU A 211 -3.16 -6.74 19.50
C LEU A 211 -3.24 -8.23 19.85
N ALA A 212 -3.73 -8.57 21.04
CA ALA A 212 -3.99 -9.96 21.43
C ALA A 212 -5.05 -10.64 20.54
N GLU A 213 -6.11 -9.91 20.14
CA GLU A 213 -7.15 -10.43 19.25
C GLU A 213 -6.65 -10.52 17.80
N VAL A 214 -5.72 -9.65 17.38
CA VAL A 214 -5.02 -9.79 16.09
C VAL A 214 -4.22 -11.10 16.08
N ILE A 215 -3.45 -11.36 17.14
CA ILE A 215 -2.67 -12.60 17.30
C ILE A 215 -3.58 -13.84 17.26
N GLU A 216 -4.71 -13.81 17.95
CA GLU A 216 -5.68 -14.92 17.92
C GLU A 216 -6.18 -15.20 16.49
N ARG A 217 -6.58 -14.16 15.75
CA ARG A 217 -7.09 -14.33 14.38
C ARG A 217 -6.05 -14.91 13.41
N VAL A 218 -4.81 -14.45 13.47
CA VAL A 218 -3.75 -14.95 12.56
C VAL A 218 -3.28 -16.35 12.95
N THR A 219 -3.22 -16.66 14.24
CA THR A 219 -2.88 -18.01 14.70
C THR A 219 -3.96 -19.03 14.36
N ALA A 220 -5.23 -18.62 14.32
CA ALA A 220 -6.35 -19.46 13.88
C ALA A 220 -6.24 -19.89 12.41
N VAL A 221 -5.56 -19.12 11.56
CA VAL A 221 -5.26 -19.50 10.16
C VAL A 221 -3.88 -20.15 9.99
N GLY A 222 -3.21 -20.49 11.09
CA GLY A 222 -1.93 -21.21 11.08
C GLY A 222 -0.70 -20.31 10.96
N THR A 223 -0.84 -19.00 11.07
CA THR A 223 0.29 -18.06 10.99
C THR A 223 0.77 -17.68 12.39
N ALA A 224 2.07 -17.85 12.64
CA ALA A 224 2.69 -17.43 13.90
C ALA A 224 2.79 -15.90 13.98
N ALA A 225 2.58 -15.35 15.18
CA ALA A 225 2.66 -13.93 15.45
C ALA A 225 3.34 -13.67 16.79
N THR A 226 4.15 -12.62 16.86
CA THR A 226 4.91 -12.24 18.07
C THR A 226 4.52 -10.84 18.49
N LEU A 227 4.13 -10.66 19.75
CA LEU A 227 3.92 -9.34 20.35
C LEU A 227 5.27 -8.74 20.76
N HIS A 228 5.48 -7.47 20.43
CA HIS A 228 6.62 -6.68 20.82
C HIS A 228 6.14 -5.46 21.58
N GLU A 229 6.55 -5.35 22.84
CA GLU A 229 6.30 -4.17 23.67
C GLU A 229 7.46 -3.19 23.52
N SER A 230 7.17 -1.91 23.36
CA SER A 230 8.23 -0.90 23.26
C SER A 230 7.81 0.47 23.80
N PRO A 231 8.77 1.30 24.25
CA PRO A 231 8.49 2.69 24.67
C PRO A 231 7.87 3.56 23.56
N TRP A 232 7.96 3.14 22.31
CA TRP A 232 7.48 3.88 21.13
C TRP A 232 6.16 3.33 20.58
N GLY A 233 5.58 2.32 21.25
CA GLY A 233 4.33 1.68 20.86
C GLY A 233 4.50 0.17 20.68
N ASP A 234 3.46 -0.55 21.07
CA ASP A 234 3.39 -2.00 20.93
C ASP A 234 3.01 -2.36 19.51
N HIS A 235 3.55 -3.48 19.03
CA HIS A 235 3.22 -4.00 17.71
C HIS A 235 3.32 -5.52 17.66
N VAL A 236 2.65 -6.11 16.68
CA VAL A 236 2.76 -7.52 16.36
C VAL A 236 3.60 -7.68 15.10
N SER A 237 4.61 -8.54 15.16
CA SER A 237 5.37 -8.99 13.99
C SER A 237 4.85 -10.34 13.52
N ILE A 238 4.62 -10.46 12.22
CA ILE A 238 4.01 -11.61 11.57
C ILE A 238 4.78 -11.91 10.29
N THR A 239 5.07 -13.18 10.01
CA THR A 239 5.63 -13.58 8.72
C THR A 239 4.49 -13.95 7.78
N ASP A 240 4.39 -13.25 6.65
CA ASP A 240 3.37 -13.50 5.63
C ASP A 240 3.65 -14.82 4.86
N PRO A 241 2.70 -15.29 4.03
CA PRO A 241 2.87 -16.51 3.24
C PRO A 241 4.09 -16.54 2.30
N ASP A 242 4.63 -15.39 1.89
CA ASP A 242 5.82 -15.27 1.04
C ASP A 242 7.11 -15.05 1.87
N GLY A 243 7.04 -15.23 3.20
CA GLY A 243 8.18 -15.18 4.09
C GLY A 243 8.61 -13.76 4.49
N GLN A 244 7.80 -12.73 4.21
CA GLN A 244 8.13 -11.34 4.53
C GLN A 244 7.52 -10.89 5.85
N PRO A 245 8.19 -10.01 6.61
CA PRO A 245 7.63 -9.47 7.83
C PRO A 245 6.56 -8.41 7.54
N VAL A 246 5.43 -8.58 8.20
CA VAL A 246 4.32 -7.64 8.29
C VAL A 246 4.20 -7.18 9.74
N LEU A 247 4.02 -5.86 9.93
CA LEU A 247 3.84 -5.27 11.25
C LEU A 247 2.40 -4.78 11.42
N VAL A 248 1.83 -5.01 12.58
CA VAL A 248 0.53 -4.46 13.00
C VAL A 248 0.72 -3.67 14.28
N HIS A 249 0.59 -2.35 14.20
CA HIS A 249 0.72 -1.44 15.32
C HIS A 249 -0.63 -1.15 15.97
N ALA A 250 -0.64 -0.96 17.28
CA ALA A 250 -1.80 -0.35 17.93
C ALA A 250 -1.98 1.08 17.41
N ALA A 251 -3.18 1.43 16.98
CA ALA A 251 -3.49 2.80 16.59
C ALA A 251 -3.30 3.73 17.79
N PRO A 252 -2.77 4.95 17.61
CA PRO A 252 -2.66 5.91 18.68
C PRO A 252 -4.05 6.21 19.28
N ALA A 253 -4.11 6.20 20.61
CA ALA A 253 -5.33 6.45 21.39
C ALA A 253 -5.88 7.88 21.23
#